data_AF-A0A8C9NFM7-F1
#
_entry.id   AF-A0A8C9NFM7-F1
#
_cell.length_a   1.000
_cell.length_b   1.000
_cell.length_c   1.000
_cell.angle_alpha   90.00
_cell.angle_beta   90.00
_cell.angle_gamma   90.00
#
_symmetry.space_group_name_H-M   'P 1'
#
loop_
_entity.id
_entity.type
_entity.pdbx_description
1 polymer ?
#
loop_
_entity_poly.entity_id
_entity_poly.type
_entity_poly.pdbx_seq_one_letter_code
_entity_poly.pdbx_strand_id
1 'polypeptide(L)'
;EGSRDRRLYHIRDEPGTARAPDVDSLGFQAMDRNVPGLSHVILQNTHGCLFPSGSDFGIRTYFDMFQKMEDTFKFCVECKKLPDAVPDPKSLRRCKRCQNVYYCGVACQRANWPQHKKFCKKLKLVALDRLVEWLIFTGELGVSPGTWLPYLSTRHSVLPVSLTCR
;
A
#
# COMPACT_ATOMS: atom_id res chain seq x y z
N GLU A 1 43.87 0.66 -53.01
CA GLU A 1 42.49 0.14 -52.87
C GLU A 1 42.28 -0.23 -51.39
N GLY A 2 41.10 -0.25 -50.75
CA GLY A 2 39.82 -0.84 -51.15
C GLY A 2 39.87 -2.37 -50.94
N SER A 3 38.97 -3.06 -50.22
CA SER A 3 37.71 -2.66 -49.56
C SER A 3 37.16 -3.84 -48.71
N ARG A 4 36.63 -3.57 -47.50
CA ARG A 4 35.69 -4.43 -46.70
C ARG A 4 36.21 -5.84 -46.30
N ASP A 5 35.73 -6.52 -45.26
CA ASP A 5 34.46 -6.38 -44.53
C ASP A 5 34.62 -6.54 -42.99
N ARG A 6 33.52 -6.36 -42.25
CA ARG A 6 33.47 -6.08 -40.80
C ARG A 6 32.56 -7.07 -40.06
N ARG A 7 32.81 -7.26 -38.74
CA ARG A 7 31.88 -7.89 -37.74
C ARG A 7 31.80 -9.43 -37.89
N LEU A 8 31.54 -10.30 -36.90
CA LEU A 8 31.03 -10.31 -35.52
C LEU A 8 31.86 -11.36 -34.71
N TYR A 9 31.95 -11.41 -33.38
CA TYR A 9 31.50 -10.58 -32.24
C TYR A 9 32.70 -10.38 -31.27
N HIS A 10 32.56 -9.52 -30.25
CA HIS A 10 33.20 -9.71 -28.94
C HIS A 10 32.12 -9.49 -27.87
N ILE A 11 31.96 -10.43 -26.95
CA ILE A 11 31.03 -10.29 -25.82
C ILE A 11 31.59 -9.22 -24.89
N ARG A 12 30.78 -8.19 -24.62
CA ARG A 12 30.95 -7.29 -23.48
C ARG A 12 29.78 -7.54 -22.55
N ASP A 13 30.10 -7.89 -21.30
CA ASP A 13 29.11 -8.05 -20.25
C ASP A 13 28.60 -6.67 -19.83
N GLU A 14 27.42 -6.29 -20.32
CA GLU A 14 26.70 -5.13 -19.84
C GLU A 14 25.99 -5.50 -18.52
N PRO A 15 26.25 -4.80 -17.39
CA PRO A 15 25.53 -5.05 -16.16
C PRO A 15 24.09 -4.56 -16.32
N GLY A 16 23.20 -5.50 -16.62
CA GLY A 16 21.75 -5.29 -16.68
C GLY A 16 21.23 -4.84 -15.33
N THR A 17 21.32 -3.53 -15.06
CA THR A 17 20.70 -2.89 -13.91
C THR A 17 19.22 -3.16 -14.03
N ALA A 18 18.69 -4.04 -13.17
CA ALA A 18 17.27 -4.28 -13.06
C ALA A 18 16.63 -2.94 -12.72
N ARG A 19 16.01 -2.30 -13.72
CA ARG A 19 15.27 -1.06 -13.50
C ARG A 19 14.17 -1.41 -12.51
N ALA A 20 14.24 -0.80 -11.33
CA ALA A 20 13.12 -0.79 -10.40
C ALA A 20 11.86 -0.39 -11.17
N PRO A 21 10.68 -0.96 -10.85
CA PRO A 21 9.45 -0.61 -11.54
C PRO A 21 9.27 0.91 -11.52
N ASP A 22 9.25 1.51 -12.71
CA ASP A 22 9.16 2.96 -12.87
C ASP A 22 7.77 3.40 -12.41
N VAL A 23 7.74 3.86 -11.17
CA VAL A 23 6.54 4.39 -10.51
C VAL A 23 6.40 5.83 -10.95
N ASP A 24 5.81 6.01 -12.15
CA ASP A 24 5.70 7.26 -12.90
C ASP A 24 5.62 8.49 -11.98
N SER A 25 6.49 9.48 -12.21
CA SER A 25 6.49 10.75 -11.45
C SER A 25 5.12 11.45 -11.45
N LEU A 26 4.28 11.19 -12.45
CA LEU A 26 2.89 11.66 -12.54
C LEU A 26 1.96 11.03 -11.49
N GLY A 27 2.17 9.76 -11.15
CA GLY A 27 1.39 9.02 -10.16
C GLY A 27 1.56 9.58 -8.74
N PHE A 28 2.81 9.82 -8.32
CA PHE A 28 3.08 10.46 -7.02
C PHE A 28 2.57 11.90 -6.96
N GLN A 29 2.77 12.69 -8.02
CA GLN A 29 2.20 14.05 -8.07
C GLN A 29 0.67 14.07 -7.98
N ALA A 30 -0.02 13.09 -8.59
CA ALA A 30 -1.47 12.96 -8.47
C ALA A 30 -1.90 12.59 -7.03
N MET A 31 -1.12 11.75 -6.33
CA MET A 31 -1.36 11.42 -4.93
C MET A 31 -1.17 12.66 -4.03
N ASP A 32 -0.07 13.39 -4.18
CA ASP A 32 0.24 14.57 -3.35
C ASP A 32 -0.75 15.73 -3.54
N ARG A 33 -1.30 15.92 -4.75
CA ARG A 33 -2.38 16.89 -4.98
C ARG A 33 -3.64 16.58 -4.19
N ASN A 34 -3.90 15.30 -3.88
CA ASN A 34 -5.05 14.86 -3.10
C ASN A 34 -4.76 14.76 -1.59
N VAL A 35 -3.52 14.43 -1.22
CA VAL A 35 -3.04 14.28 0.16
C VAL A 35 -1.59 14.78 0.22
N PRO A 36 -1.34 16.04 0.58
CA PRO A 36 -0.01 16.64 0.54
C PRO A 36 1.02 15.86 1.36
N GLY A 37 2.10 15.40 0.71
CA GLY A 37 3.19 14.64 1.33
C GLY A 37 2.97 13.13 1.40
N LEU A 38 1.88 12.61 0.84
CA LEU A 38 1.60 11.17 0.82
C LEU A 38 2.65 10.37 0.05
N SER A 39 3.22 10.91 -1.03
CA SER A 39 4.31 10.25 -1.77
C SER A 39 5.53 9.99 -0.88
N HIS A 40 5.91 10.98 -0.07
CA HIS A 40 7.02 10.87 0.88
C HIS A 40 6.74 9.79 1.93
N VAL A 41 5.52 9.74 2.49
CA VAL A 41 5.14 8.70 3.46
C VAL A 41 5.11 7.31 2.82
N ILE A 42 4.63 7.17 1.58
CA ILE A 42 4.70 5.90 0.83
C ILE A 42 6.16 5.45 0.70
N LEU A 43 7.06 6.31 0.21
CA LEU A 43 8.48 5.99 0.06
C LEU A 43 9.13 5.66 1.42
N GLN A 44 8.86 6.46 2.46
CA GLN A 44 9.37 6.25 3.80
C GLN A 44 8.89 4.94 4.44
N ASN A 45 7.66 4.50 4.16
CA ASN A 45 7.10 3.27 4.72
C ASN A 45 7.23 2.04 3.81
N THR A 46 7.80 2.18 2.60
CA THR A 46 8.00 1.05 1.67
C THR A 46 9.44 0.84 1.18
N HIS A 47 10.37 1.77 1.44
CA HIS A 47 11.75 1.66 0.91
C HIS A 47 12.44 0.35 1.27
N GLY A 48 12.32 -0.14 2.51
CA GLY A 48 12.92 -1.42 2.92
C GLY A 48 12.30 -2.67 2.29
N CYS A 49 11.13 -2.56 1.66
CA CYS A 49 10.52 -3.65 0.88
C CYS A 49 10.93 -3.63 -0.60
N LEU A 50 11.32 -2.47 -1.13
CA LEU A 50 11.71 -2.28 -2.54
C LEU A 50 13.22 -2.32 -2.75
N PHE A 51 14.00 -1.95 -1.73
CA PHE A 51 15.46 -1.95 -1.76
C PHE A 51 15.98 -2.56 -0.45
N PRO A 52 16.38 -3.85 -0.43
CA PRO A 52 17.00 -4.51 0.73
C PRO A 52 18.46 -4.07 0.93
N SER A 53 18.70 -2.75 0.92
CA SER A 53 20.01 -2.12 0.99
C SER A 53 20.40 -1.82 2.44
N GLY A 54 20.69 -2.88 3.20
CA GLY A 54 21.56 -2.88 4.40
C GLY A 54 21.17 -2.03 5.61
N SER A 55 20.10 -1.25 5.55
CA SER A 55 19.58 -0.45 6.66
C SER A 55 18.51 -1.25 7.39
N ASP A 56 18.62 -1.36 8.72
CA ASP A 56 17.60 -2.02 9.56
C ASP A 56 16.30 -1.23 9.46
N PHE A 57 15.39 -1.71 8.60
CA PHE A 57 14.10 -1.08 8.37
C PHE A 57 13.17 -1.21 9.59
N GLY A 58 13.59 -1.90 10.66
CA GLY A 58 12.83 -2.09 11.89
C GLY A 58 11.67 -3.07 11.75
N ILE A 59 11.57 -3.79 10.61
CA ILE A 59 10.62 -4.90 10.47
C ILE A 59 11.25 -6.13 11.10
N ARG A 60 10.94 -6.36 12.38
CA ARG A 60 11.37 -7.55 13.12
C ARG A 60 10.28 -8.62 13.15
N THR A 61 9.05 -8.24 12.87
CA THR A 61 7.86 -9.08 12.89
C THR A 61 6.91 -8.74 11.74
N TYR A 62 6.01 -9.66 11.39
CA TYR A 62 4.89 -9.36 10.49
C TYR A 62 4.04 -8.18 10.99
N PHE A 63 3.89 -8.03 12.31
CA PHE A 63 3.17 -6.92 12.91
C PHE A 63 3.78 -5.57 12.55
N ASP A 64 5.11 -5.44 12.58
CA ASP A 64 5.81 -4.21 12.19
C ASP A 64 5.59 -3.86 10.71
N MET A 65 5.57 -4.88 9.84
CA MET A 65 5.25 -4.72 8.42
C MET A 65 3.82 -4.21 8.21
N PHE A 66 2.84 -4.84 8.86
CA PHE A 66 1.43 -4.43 8.78
C PHE A 66 1.22 -3.02 9.34
N GLN A 67 1.86 -2.67 10.46
CA GLN A 67 1.75 -1.36 11.08
C GLN A 67 2.30 -0.28 10.14
N LYS A 68 3.50 -0.48 9.55
CA LYS A 68 4.07 0.42 8.53
C LYS A 68 3.16 0.58 7.30
N MET A 69 2.60 -0.52 6.79
CA MET A 69 1.65 -0.46 5.67
C MET A 69 0.35 0.29 6.03
N GLU A 70 -0.19 0.12 7.24
CA GLU A 70 -1.37 0.87 7.68
C GLU A 70 -1.06 2.36 7.88
N ASP A 71 0.09 2.69 8.47
CA ASP A 71 0.54 4.07 8.69
C ASP A 71 0.71 4.84 7.36
N THR A 72 1.04 4.16 6.26
CA THR A 72 1.08 4.76 4.91
C THR A 72 -0.25 5.41 4.49
N PHE A 73 -1.38 4.85 4.94
CA PHE A 73 -2.74 5.31 4.57
C PHE A 73 -3.45 6.06 5.72
N LYS A 74 -2.72 6.43 6.77
CA LYS A 74 -3.25 7.02 8.00
C LYS A 74 -3.33 8.56 7.93
N PHE A 75 -4.18 9.07 7.05
CA PHE A 75 -4.47 10.50 6.91
C PHE A 75 -5.95 10.81 7.11
N CYS A 76 -6.28 12.04 7.50
CA CYS A 76 -7.68 12.43 7.63
C CYS A 76 -8.36 12.45 6.25
N VAL A 77 -9.37 11.60 6.04
CA VAL A 77 -10.04 11.49 4.73
C VAL A 77 -10.78 12.77 4.31
N GLU A 78 -11.12 13.64 5.26
CA GLU A 78 -11.76 14.95 5.01
C GLU A 78 -10.71 16.02 4.70
N CYS A 79 -9.95 16.47 5.71
CA CYS A 79 -9.00 17.59 5.58
C CYS A 79 -7.62 17.22 5.04
N LYS A 80 -7.41 15.96 4.65
CA LYS A 80 -6.21 15.42 3.99
C LYS A 80 -4.90 15.52 4.78
N LYS A 81 -4.97 15.92 6.05
CA LYS A 81 -3.81 16.02 6.94
C LYS A 81 -3.26 14.64 7.33
N LEU A 82 -1.96 14.47 7.15
CA LEU A 82 -1.12 13.39 7.68
C LEU A 82 -0.95 13.50 9.21
N PRO A 83 -0.41 12.46 9.89
CA PRO A 83 -0.21 12.46 11.34
C PRO A 83 0.64 13.64 11.85
N ASP A 84 1.67 14.03 11.10
CA ASP A 84 2.58 15.11 11.49
C ASP A 84 1.97 16.51 11.27
N ALA A 85 0.86 16.59 10.51
CA ALA A 85 0.17 17.83 10.18
C ALA A 85 -1.08 18.10 11.06
N VAL A 86 -1.37 17.22 12.04
CA VAL A 86 -2.42 17.40 13.05
C VAL A 86 -1.83 17.76 14.42
N PRO A 87 -2.50 18.58 15.25
CA PRO A 87 -1.94 19.03 16.54
C PRO A 87 -1.65 17.91 17.55
N ASP A 88 -2.35 16.78 17.43
CA ASP A 88 -2.09 15.55 18.16
C ASP A 88 -2.21 14.37 17.17
N PRO A 89 -1.13 13.64 16.85
CA PRO A 89 -1.19 12.45 16.01
C PRO A 89 -2.16 11.37 16.52
N LYS A 90 -2.43 11.31 17.84
CA LYS A 90 -3.40 10.39 18.45
C LYS A 90 -4.87 10.82 18.25
N SER A 91 -5.10 12.00 17.67
CA SER A 91 -6.44 12.47 17.28
C SER A 91 -6.98 11.80 16.02
N LEU A 92 -6.11 11.21 15.18
CA LEU A 92 -6.49 10.44 14.00
C LEU A 92 -7.11 9.10 14.40
N ARG A 93 -8.45 9.06 14.41
CA ARG A 93 -9.25 7.90 14.83
C ARG A 93 -9.97 7.27 13.66
N ARG A 94 -9.95 5.94 13.62
CA ARG A 94 -10.71 5.13 12.65
C ARG A 94 -12.21 5.33 12.83
N CYS A 95 -12.96 5.30 11.72
CA CYS A 95 -14.42 5.23 11.75
C CYS A 95 -14.87 3.95 12.47
N LYS A 96 -15.51 4.08 13.65
CA LYS A 96 -15.93 2.94 14.50
C LYS A 96 -16.74 1.85 13.77
N ARG A 97 -17.43 2.20 12.67
CA ARG A 97 -18.29 1.28 11.90
C ARG A 97 -17.54 0.43 10.88
N CYS A 98 -16.60 1.01 10.14
CA CYS A 98 -15.92 0.31 9.04
C CYS A 98 -14.42 0.07 9.27
N GLN A 99 -13.79 0.78 10.21
CA GLN A 99 -12.35 0.71 10.50
C GLN A 99 -11.40 0.97 9.31
N ASN A 100 -11.89 1.51 8.18
CA ASN A 100 -11.09 1.70 6.96
C ASN A 100 -10.67 3.16 6.68
N VAL A 101 -11.25 4.14 7.37
CA VAL A 101 -10.96 5.57 7.14
C VAL A 101 -10.69 6.30 8.45
N TYR A 102 -9.77 7.26 8.40
CA TYR A 102 -9.30 8.03 9.54
C TYR A 102 -9.86 9.45 9.54
N TYR A 103 -10.19 9.96 10.73
CA TYR A 103 -10.59 11.34 10.96
C TYR A 103 -9.79 11.92 12.12
N CYS A 104 -9.25 13.13 11.98
CA CYS A 104 -8.57 13.84 13.08
C CYS A 104 -9.55 14.40 14.14
N GLY A 105 -10.86 14.22 13.97
CA GLY A 105 -11.87 14.68 14.91
C GLY A 105 -13.30 14.52 14.39
N VAL A 106 -14.27 14.71 15.30
CA VAL A 106 -15.70 14.53 15.02
C VAL A 106 -16.22 15.53 13.98
N ALA A 107 -15.66 16.74 13.90
CA ALA A 107 -16.02 17.73 12.89
C ALA A 107 -15.77 17.22 11.46
N CYS A 108 -14.55 16.72 11.20
CA CYS A 108 -14.20 16.09 9.92
C CYS A 108 -15.03 14.85 9.61
N GLN A 109 -15.38 14.05 10.63
CA GLN A 109 -16.27 12.90 10.44
C GLN A 109 -17.69 13.33 10.02
N ARG A 110 -18.24 14.37 10.65
CA ARG A 110 -19.59 14.90 10.33
C ARG A 110 -19.63 15.52 8.93
N ALA A 111 -18.60 16.28 8.55
CA ALA A 111 -18.50 16.90 7.23
C ALA A 111 -18.48 15.84 6.10
N ASN A 112 -17.67 14.79 6.23
CA ASN A 112 -17.60 13.71 5.24
C ASN A 112 -18.85 12.79 5.26
N TRP A 113 -19.57 12.69 6.38
CA TRP A 113 -20.61 11.66 6.58
C TRP A 113 -21.62 11.49 5.42
N PRO A 114 -22.13 12.56 4.75
CA PRO A 114 -23.02 12.43 3.59
C PRO A 114 -22.43 11.64 2.42
N GLN A 115 -21.11 11.73 2.21
CA GLN A 115 -20.37 10.95 1.22
C GLN A 115 -20.02 9.58 1.78
N HIS A 116 -19.34 9.53 2.94
CA HIS A 116 -18.85 8.30 3.57
C HIS A 116 -19.92 7.25 3.81
N LYS A 117 -21.14 7.64 4.23
CA LYS A 117 -22.23 6.69 4.54
C LYS A 117 -22.58 5.76 3.37
N LYS A 118 -22.39 6.21 2.12
CA LYS A 118 -22.67 5.45 0.88
C LYS A 118 -21.79 4.20 0.75
N PHE A 119 -20.55 4.27 1.27
CA PHE A 119 -19.56 3.20 1.13
C PHE A 119 -19.09 2.60 2.47
N CYS A 120 -19.42 3.20 3.61
CA CYS A 120 -19.10 2.72 4.96
C CYS A 120 -19.43 1.22 5.17
N LYS A 121 -20.61 0.76 4.72
CA LYS A 121 -20.99 -0.67 4.81
C LYS A 121 -20.12 -1.57 3.93
N LYS A 122 -19.77 -1.14 2.71
CA LYS A 122 -18.89 -1.89 1.79
C LYS A 122 -17.48 -2.01 2.37
N LEU A 123 -16.92 -0.90 2.88
CA LEU A 123 -15.62 -0.90 3.54
C LEU A 123 -15.56 -1.83 4.75
N LYS A 124 -16.62 -1.91 5.57
CA LYS A 124 -16.67 -2.88 6.68
C LYS A 124 -16.49 -4.32 6.18
N LEU A 125 -17.06 -4.68 5.03
CA LEU A 125 -16.89 -6.00 4.45
C LEU A 125 -15.44 -6.21 3.96
N VAL A 126 -14.82 -5.21 3.32
CA VAL A 126 -13.41 -5.29 2.88
C VAL A 126 -12.44 -5.53 4.05
N ALA A 127 -12.70 -4.94 5.23
CA ALA A 127 -11.88 -5.24 6.42
C ALA A 127 -12.04 -6.68 6.92
N LEU A 128 -13.24 -7.26 6.81
CA LEU A 128 -13.48 -8.66 7.18
C LEU A 128 -12.87 -9.61 6.15
N ASP A 129 -12.97 -9.29 4.86
CA ASP A 129 -12.40 -10.04 3.73
C ASP A 129 -10.87 -10.22 3.91
N ARG A 130 -10.16 -9.10 4.15
CA ARG A 130 -8.71 -9.08 4.43
C ARG A 130 -8.33 -9.84 5.70
N LEU A 131 -9.16 -9.78 6.75
CA LEU A 131 -8.93 -10.54 7.99
C LEU A 131 -9.09 -12.04 7.74
N VAL A 132 -10.12 -12.45 6.99
CA VAL A 132 -10.36 -13.86 6.64
C VAL A 132 -9.23 -14.39 5.74
N GLU A 133 -8.79 -13.61 4.75
CA GLU A 133 -7.62 -13.94 3.91
C GLU A 133 -6.37 -14.18 4.77
N TRP A 134 -6.09 -13.30 5.73
CA TRP A 134 -4.97 -13.45 6.67
C TRP A 134 -5.09 -14.69 7.58
N LEU A 135 -6.28 -14.95 8.12
CA LEU A 135 -6.55 -16.10 8.99
C LEU A 135 -6.51 -17.46 8.25
N ILE A 136 -6.82 -17.46 6.95
CA ILE A 136 -6.61 -18.63 6.07
C ILE A 136 -5.11 -18.80 5.79
N PHE A 137 -4.40 -17.71 5.46
CA PHE A 137 -2.96 -17.74 5.17
C PHE A 137 -2.12 -18.24 6.37
N THR A 138 -2.47 -17.81 7.58
CA THR A 138 -1.82 -18.24 8.84
C THR A 138 -2.26 -19.62 9.32
N GLY A 139 -3.29 -20.21 8.70
CA GLY A 139 -3.81 -21.54 9.06
C GLY A 139 -4.69 -21.57 10.32
N GLU A 140 -4.92 -20.43 11.00
CA GLU A 140 -5.70 -20.36 12.25
C GLU A 140 -7.16 -20.81 12.08
N LEU A 141 -7.73 -20.69 10.88
CA LEU A 141 -9.09 -21.19 10.59
C LEU A 141 -9.15 -22.69 10.26
N GLY A 142 -8.02 -23.41 10.17
CA GLY A 142 -7.99 -24.84 9.86
C GLY A 142 -8.48 -25.22 8.45
N VAL A 143 -8.62 -24.24 7.55
CA VAL A 143 -9.11 -24.41 6.18
C VAL A 143 -7.93 -24.54 5.22
N SER A 144 -7.93 -25.57 4.36
CA SER A 144 -6.85 -25.71 3.37
C SER A 144 -6.96 -24.65 2.25
N PRO A 145 -5.85 -24.03 1.80
CA PRO A 145 -5.89 -23.00 0.77
C PRO A 145 -6.50 -23.44 -0.57
N GLY A 146 -6.43 -24.74 -0.89
CA GLY A 146 -6.89 -25.30 -2.16
C GLY A 146 -8.40 -25.21 -2.40
N THR A 147 -9.22 -25.05 -1.36
CA THR A 147 -10.69 -25.14 -1.46
C THR A 147 -11.37 -23.80 -1.81
N TRP A 148 -10.69 -22.66 -1.61
CA TRP A 148 -11.33 -21.32 -1.68
C TRP A 148 -10.84 -20.40 -2.81
N LEU A 149 -9.78 -20.79 -3.52
CA LEU A 149 -9.21 -20.05 -4.66
C LEU A 149 -10.23 -19.56 -5.72
N PRO A 150 -11.30 -20.31 -6.07
CA PRO A 150 -12.28 -19.83 -7.06
C PRO A 150 -13.07 -18.58 -6.65
N TYR A 151 -13.24 -18.32 -5.35
CA TYR A 151 -14.17 -17.29 -4.86
C TYR A 151 -13.51 -15.90 -4.68
N LEU A 152 -12.21 -15.86 -4.41
CA LEU A 152 -11.45 -14.62 -4.25
C LEU A 152 -11.16 -13.95 -5.61
N SER A 153 -10.90 -14.75 -6.64
CA SER A 153 -10.56 -14.29 -8.01
C SER A 153 -11.60 -13.34 -8.62
N THR A 154 -12.88 -13.43 -8.21
CA THR A 154 -13.98 -12.65 -8.81
C THR A 154 -14.23 -11.28 -8.16
N ARG A 155 -13.49 -10.87 -7.11
CA ARG A 155 -13.80 -9.66 -6.32
C ARG A 155 -12.77 -8.52 -6.36
N HIS A 156 -11.63 -8.68 -7.05
CA HIS A 156 -10.58 -7.67 -7.12
C HIS A 156 -11.01 -6.39 -7.87
N SER A 157 -11.59 -5.43 -7.15
CA SER A 157 -11.92 -4.09 -7.68
C SER A 157 -11.84 -2.96 -6.64
N VAL A 158 -11.13 -3.15 -5.52
CA VAL A 158 -10.81 -2.07 -4.55
C VAL A 158 -9.44 -2.26 -3.88
N LEU A 159 -8.47 -1.52 -4.42
CA LEU A 159 -7.13 -1.17 -3.89
C LEU A 159 -6.13 -2.31 -3.61
N PRO A 160 -4.93 -2.27 -4.21
CA PRO A 160 -3.90 -3.28 -4.03
C PRO A 160 -3.25 -3.15 -2.65
N VAL A 161 -3.51 -4.13 -1.79
CA VAL A 161 -2.51 -4.59 -0.81
C VAL A 161 -2.49 -6.11 -0.89
N SER A 162 -2.21 -6.62 -2.10
CA SER A 162 -2.00 -8.05 -2.30
C SER A 162 -0.77 -8.46 -1.49
N LEU A 163 -0.93 -9.46 -0.62
CA LEU A 163 0.15 -10.03 0.20
C LEU A 163 1.08 -10.88 -0.66
N THR A 164 1.80 -10.24 -1.59
CA THR A 164 2.75 -10.88 -2.51
C THR A 164 4.08 -10.10 -2.54
N CYS A 165 4.66 -9.85 -1.37
CA CYS A 165 6.12 -9.90 -1.26
C CYS A 165 6.49 -11.39 -1.15
N ARG A 166 7.16 -11.91 -2.18
CA ARG A 166 7.85 -13.20 -2.20
C ARG A 166 9.34 -12.92 -2.27
#